data_AF-A0A939AVR0-F1
#
_entry.id   AF-A0A939AVR0-F1
#
_cell.length_a   1.000
_cell.length_b   1.000
_cell.length_c   1.000
_cell.angle_alpha   90.00
_cell.angle_beta   90.00
_cell.angle_gamma   90.00
#
_symmetry.space_group_name_H-M   'P 1'
#
loop_
_entity.id
_entity.type
_entity.pdbx_description
1 polymer ?
#
loop_
_entity_poly.entity_id
_entity_poly.type
_entity_poly.pdbx_seq_one_letter_code
_entity_poly.pdbx_strand_id
1 'polypeptide(L)'
;MRRFSSYGPVDTDLHYYVPRQELVDRACAGLLGEDPAKGGHYITVWAPRQRGKTWVFQQAVERIRARGDFEVALLTMQPAETETTAEG
;
A
#
# COMPACT_ATOMS: atom_id res chain seq x y z
N MET A 1 -7.55 24.97 12.45
CA MET A 1 -8.21 23.64 12.43
C MET A 1 -7.40 22.74 11.51
N ARG A 2 -7.13 21.49 11.87
CA ARG A 2 -6.33 20.59 11.03
C ARG A 2 -7.18 20.16 9.81
N ARG A 3 -6.60 20.15 8.60
CA ARG A 3 -7.30 19.79 7.35
C ARG A 3 -7.21 18.28 7.13
N PHE A 4 -8.34 17.60 6.96
CA PHE A 4 -8.36 16.17 6.65
C PHE A 4 -8.45 15.99 5.13
N SER A 5 -7.80 14.95 4.59
CA SER A 5 -7.98 14.56 3.20
C SER A 5 -9.28 13.77 3.05
N SER A 6 -10.09 14.12 2.04
CA SER A 6 -11.35 13.44 1.72
C SER A 6 -11.22 12.47 0.54
N TYR A 7 -10.24 12.69 -0.34
CA TYR A 7 -10.05 11.90 -1.56
C TYR A 7 -8.56 11.79 -1.90
N GLY A 8 -8.17 10.66 -2.46
CA GLY A 8 -6.80 10.39 -2.89
C GLY A 8 -5.82 10.10 -1.75
N PRO A 9 -4.53 9.95 -2.07
CA PRO A 9 -3.47 9.78 -1.08
C PRO A 9 -3.39 10.97 -0.12
N VAL A 10 -2.92 10.72 1.10
CA VAL A 10 -2.72 11.78 2.10
C VAL A 10 -1.43 12.53 1.77
N ASP A 11 -1.55 13.80 1.39
CA ASP A 11 -0.44 14.76 1.40
C ASP A 11 -0.09 15.12 2.86
N THR A 12 1.12 14.77 3.30
CA THR A 12 1.56 14.92 4.69
C THR A 12 1.93 16.36 5.06
N ASP A 13 2.18 17.22 4.07
CA ASP A 13 2.51 18.63 4.29
C ASP A 13 1.23 19.47 4.49
N LEU A 14 0.15 19.05 3.82
CA LEU A 14 -1.12 19.78 3.80
C LEU A 14 -2.20 19.18 4.72
N HIS A 15 -2.20 17.86 4.92
CA HIS A 15 -3.26 17.17 5.65
C HIS A 15 -2.81 16.62 6.99
N TYR A 16 -3.76 16.56 7.91
CA TYR A 16 -3.58 15.82 9.14
C TYR A 16 -3.30 14.35 8.85
N TYR A 17 -2.19 13.87 9.39
CA TYR A 17 -1.84 12.46 9.34
C TYR A 17 -1.19 12.02 10.64
N VAL A 18 -1.17 10.71 10.87
CA VAL A 18 -0.42 10.07 11.95
C VAL A 18 0.58 9.12 11.32
N PRO A 19 1.90 9.24 11.58
CA PRO A 19 2.94 8.49 10.88
C PRO A 19 2.85 6.97 10.99
N ARG A 20 2.30 6.42 12.09
CA ARG A 20 2.18 4.96 12.34
C ARG A 20 3.45 4.16 11.99
N GLN A 21 4.63 4.69 12.36
CA GLN A 21 5.93 4.17 11.93
C GLN A 21 6.08 2.66 12.19
N GLU A 22 5.75 2.19 13.38
CA GLU A 22 5.83 0.77 13.75
C GLU A 22 5.00 -0.15 12.83
N LEU A 23 3.84 0.33 12.34
CA LEU A 23 3.02 -0.44 11.40
C LEU A 23 3.68 -0.50 10.01
N VAL A 24 4.28 0.61 9.57
CA VAL A 24 5.02 0.67 8.29
C VAL A 24 6.28 -0.16 8.36
N ASP A 25 7.02 -0.13 9.48
CA ASP A 25 8.23 -0.92 9.71
C ASP A 25 7.93 -2.42 9.62
N ARG A 26 6.85 -2.87 10.28
CA ARG A 26 6.39 -4.25 10.19
C ARG A 26 5.98 -4.66 8.77
N ALA A 27 5.30 -3.79 8.04
CA ALA A 27 4.94 -4.06 6.64
C ALA A 27 6.19 -4.18 5.75
N CYS A 28 7.18 -3.30 5.92
CA CYS A 28 8.46 -3.38 5.21
C CYS A 28 9.18 -4.69 5.53
N ALA A 29 9.35 -4.99 6.81
CA ALA A 29 10.02 -6.21 7.26
C ALA A 29 9.31 -7.47 6.73
N GLY A 30 7.99 -7.49 6.74
CA GLY A 30 7.22 -8.61 6.19
C GLY A 30 7.38 -8.80 4.68
N LEU A 31 7.55 -7.72 3.91
CA LEU A 31 7.80 -7.79 2.46
C LEU A 31 9.24 -8.19 2.13
N LEU A 32 10.20 -7.74 2.93
CA LEU A 32 11.63 -7.99 2.71
C LEU A 32 12.10 -9.34 3.25
N GLY A 33 11.44 -9.83 4.30
CA GLY A 33 11.85 -11.05 4.99
C GLY A 33 13.06 -10.87 5.91
N GLU A 34 13.58 -12.01 6.36
CA GLU A 34 14.79 -12.06 7.20
C GLU A 34 16.07 -11.80 6.39
N ASP A 35 16.17 -12.41 5.20
CA ASP A 35 17.29 -12.23 4.26
C ASP A 35 16.75 -12.02 2.84
N PRO A 36 16.68 -10.77 2.36
CA PRO A 36 16.12 -10.45 1.05
C PRO A 36 16.94 -11.03 -0.12
N ALA A 37 18.19 -11.42 0.11
CA ALA A 37 19.03 -12.04 -0.92
C ALA A 37 18.84 -13.57 -1.03
N LYS A 38 18.17 -14.19 -0.05
CA LYS A 38 18.03 -15.65 0.05
C LYS A 38 16.60 -16.16 -0.10
N GLY A 39 15.63 -15.29 -0.36
CA GLY A 39 14.24 -15.70 -0.52
C GLY A 39 13.29 -14.59 -0.93
N GLY A 40 12.02 -14.95 -1.08
CA GLY A 40 10.93 -14.03 -1.32
C GLY A 40 9.87 -14.18 -0.23
N HIS A 41 9.27 -13.07 0.18
CA HIS A 41 8.23 -13.03 1.20
C HIS A 41 6.97 -12.39 0.62
N TYR A 42 5.82 -12.88 1.07
CA TYR A 42 4.54 -12.25 0.80
C TYR A 42 3.80 -12.03 2.11
N ILE A 43 3.04 -10.94 2.15
CA ILE A 43 2.14 -10.64 3.27
C ILE A 43 0.75 -10.41 2.73
N THR A 44 -0.24 -10.83 3.52
CA THR A 44 -1.65 -10.54 3.23
C THR A 44 -2.16 -9.56 4.27
N VAL A 45 -2.66 -8.41 3.81
CA VAL A 45 -3.19 -7.37 4.68
C VAL A 45 -4.71 -7.34 4.58
N TRP A 46 -5.39 -7.68 5.68
CA TRP A 46 -6.84 -7.64 5.79
C TRP A 46 -7.30 -6.48 6.67
N ALA A 47 -8.20 -5.65 6.13
CA ALA A 47 -8.89 -4.62 6.90
C ALA A 47 -10.13 -4.13 6.12
N PRO A 48 -11.18 -3.63 6.82
CA PRO A 48 -12.29 -2.93 6.17
C PRO A 48 -11.85 -1.82 5.22
N ARG A 49 -12.76 -1.38 4.33
CA ARG A 49 -12.51 -0.21 3.47
C ARG A 49 -12.20 1.02 4.33
N GLN A 50 -11.35 1.90 3.79
CA GLN A 50 -10.94 3.17 4.42
C GLN A 50 -10.22 3.06 5.78
N ARG A 51 -9.62 1.91 6.10
CA ARG A 51 -8.77 1.73 7.30
C ARG A 51 -7.29 2.08 7.11
N GLY A 52 -6.94 2.72 5.99
CA GLY A 52 -5.55 3.12 5.71
C GLY A 52 -4.63 1.98 5.26
N LYS A 53 -5.18 0.80 4.90
CA LYS A 53 -4.38 -0.32 4.36
C LYS A 53 -3.59 0.07 3.11
N THR A 54 -4.21 0.80 2.19
CA THR A 54 -3.55 1.33 0.99
C THR A 54 -2.42 2.29 1.36
N TRP A 55 -2.64 3.15 2.35
CA TRP A 55 -1.62 4.11 2.80
C TRP A 55 -0.40 3.41 3.38
N VAL A 56 -0.58 2.43 4.27
CA VAL A 56 0.53 1.64 4.85
C VAL A 56 1.34 0.96 3.75
N PHE A 57 0.65 0.36 2.76
CA PHE A 57 1.30 -0.32 1.65
C PHE A 57 2.09 0.64 0.76
N GLN A 58 1.55 1.82 0.46
CA GLN A 58 2.26 2.88 -0.27
C GLN A 58 3.52 3.34 0.47
N GLN A 59 3.45 3.55 1.79
CA GLN A 59 4.63 3.94 2.58
C GLN A 59 5.71 2.86 2.57
N ALA A 60 5.32 1.58 2.64
CA ALA A 60 6.27 0.47 2.57
C ALA A 60 6.93 0.37 1.19
N VAL A 61 6.12 0.50 0.13
CA VAL A 61 6.59 0.50 -1.27
C VAL A 61 7.59 1.63 -1.53
N GLU A 62 7.30 2.85 -1.10
CA GLU A 62 8.21 3.99 -1.27
C GLU A 62 9.53 3.77 -0.53
N ARG A 63 9.50 3.21 0.69
CA ARG A 63 10.72 2.85 1.43
C ARG A 63 11.53 1.76 0.76
N ILE A 64 10.88 0.73 0.24
CA ILE A 64 11.57 -0.36 -0.48
C ILE A 64 12.19 0.17 -1.77
N ARG A 65 11.46 0.99 -2.53
CA ARG A 65 11.96 1.65 -3.73
C ARG A 65 13.18 2.53 -3.42
N ALA A 66 13.16 3.28 -2.33
CA ALA A 66 14.26 4.15 -1.92
C ALA A 66 15.56 3.41 -1.55
N ARG A 67 15.50 2.11 -1.24
CA ARG A 67 16.70 1.29 -1.00
C ARG A 67 17.50 1.03 -2.28
N GLY A 68 16.86 1.02 -3.44
CA GLY A 68 17.48 0.83 -4.75
C GLY A 68 17.93 -0.61 -5.05
N ASP A 69 17.68 -1.57 -4.17
CA ASP A 69 18.00 -2.99 -4.35
C ASP A 69 16.81 -3.83 -4.88
N PHE A 70 15.68 -3.18 -5.16
CA PHE A 70 14.47 -3.82 -5.72
C PHE A 70 13.87 -3.02 -6.88
N GLU A 71 13.42 -3.75 -7.90
CA GLU A 71 12.45 -3.24 -8.87
C GLU A 71 11.05 -3.37 -8.29
N VAL A 72 10.35 -2.24 -8.12
CA VAL A 72 9.08 -2.19 -7.39
C VAL A 72 7.92 -1.81 -8.30
N ALA A 73 6.97 -2.74 -8.46
CA ALA A 73 5.73 -2.55 -9.21
C ALA A 73 4.50 -2.55 -8.28
N LEU A 74 3.58 -1.62 -8.51
CA LEU A 74 2.28 -1.58 -7.84
C LEU A 74 1.17 -1.89 -8.85
N LEU A 75 0.52 -3.03 -8.68
CA LEU A 75 -0.57 -3.49 -9.55
C LEU A 75 -1.91 -3.27 -8.84
N THR A 76 -2.76 -2.42 -9.40
CA THR A 76 -4.12 -2.24 -8.91
C THR A 76 -5.05 -3.16 -9.68
N MET A 77 -5.62 -4.14 -9.00
CA MET A 77 -6.64 -5.01 -9.59
C MET A 77 -8.03 -4.45 -9.32
N GLN A 78 -8.78 -4.20 -10.38
CA GLN A 78 -10.22 -3.93 -10.31
C GLN A 78 -10.96 -5.20 -10.71
N PRO A 79 -12.17 -5.46 -10.16
CA PRO A 79 -13.01 -6.54 -10.66
C PRO A 79 -13.29 -6.31 -12.14
N ALA A 80 -13.27 -7.36 -12.95
CA ALA A 80 -13.73 -7.26 -14.33
C ALA A 80 -15.22 -6.93 -14.33
N GLU A 81 -15.62 -5.90 -15.09
CA GLU A 81 -17.03 -5.73 -15.43
C GLU A 81 -17.39 -6.84 -16.43
N THR A 82 -18.28 -7.74 -16.03
CA THR A 82 -18.92 -8.66 -16.98
C THR A 82 -19.79 -7.85 -17.93
N GLU A 83 -19.40 -7.75 -19.19
CA GLU A 83 -20.30 -7.32 -20.26
C GLU A 83 -21.52 -8.25 -20.25
N THR A 84 -22.70 -7.69 -20.00
CA THR A 84 -23.95 -8.41 -20.23
C THR A 84 -24.26 -8.26 -21.71
N THR A 85 -23.86 -9.24 -22.53
CA THR A 85 -24.32 -9.30 -23.92
C THR A 85 -25.83 -9.49 -23.88
N ALA A 86 -26.57 -8.47 -24.30
CA ALA A 86 -28.00 -8.59 -24.53
C ALA A 86 -28.22 -9.43 -25.79
N GLU A 87 -28.21 -10.76 -25.63
CA GLU A 87 -28.78 -11.65 -26.63
C GLU A 87 -30.31 -11.55 -26.50
N GLY A 88 -30.90 -10.84 -27.46
CA GLY A 88 -32.34 -10.83 -27.75
C GLY A 88 -32.71 -11.85 -28.81
#